data_AF-A0A6B3C1Y7-F1
#
_entry.id   AF-A0A6B3C1Y7-F1
#
_cell.length_a   1.000
_cell.length_b   1.000
_cell.length_c   1.000
_cell.angle_alpha   90.00
_cell.angle_beta   90.00
_cell.angle_gamma   90.00
#
_symmetry.space_group_name_H-M   'P 1'
#
loop_
_entity.id
_entity.type
_entity.pdbx_description
1 polymer ?
#
loop_
_entity_poly.entity_id
_entity_poly.type
_entity_poly.pdbx_seq_one_letter_code
_entity_poly.pdbx_strand_id
1 'polypeptide(L)'
;MKSAVETLNPTRVRLSIEVPFEELKDSLDAAYKKINQQVTVKGFRKGKIPARIIDQRFGRGAVLEEAVNDALPKFYTEAVNEAELNVLGQPEVDITELKDGETLNFTAEVDVRPTIEIPDYSGIEVEVDAIEVTEEDIDKSVEQLRERFAATSPVERAAEDGDVVTLDLEAKVDGEVLEDGVASGVSYTIGSGELLEGVDDAVTGVEAGGEATFTSELKGGSASGKEAEVTVRVTQVAARELPALDDEFAQLASEFDTLEELRADSRKRLENMKQYDQATQAQERVLEKLLELVEVPVPEKLLEEEINTRKHNLEHHQLGQMGLDLEKYLEIQGKTAEEFDTETKEAAVKGIKTQFVLDELVNKEKLNVNQEELTEHLMRRAASSGMSPDQFAQAVVEGGQVPMLVGEVARGKALAVVVEAATVKDTNGEIIDLDDEEEDETTEATSEETPAVEAETSEAEAPEEKPEA
;
A
#
# COMPACT_ATOMS: atom_id res chain seq x y z
N MET A 1 1.75 -2.03 43.70
CA MET A 1 2.01 -3.15 42.79
C MET A 1 3.48 -3.59 42.87
N LYS A 2 3.77 -4.87 42.61
CA LYS A 2 5.11 -5.34 42.23
C LYS A 2 5.03 -6.05 40.88
N SER A 3 5.97 -5.76 40.00
CA SER A 3 6.10 -6.39 38.68
C SER A 3 7.46 -7.09 38.59
N ALA A 4 7.51 -8.24 37.94
CA ALA A 4 8.74 -8.95 37.61
C ALA A 4 8.70 -9.39 36.16
N VAL A 5 9.78 -9.12 35.42
CA VAL A 5 9.90 -9.47 34.00
C VAL A 5 10.80 -10.68 33.85
N GLU A 6 10.32 -11.70 33.14
CA GLU A 6 11.08 -12.87 32.75
C GLU A 6 11.13 -12.93 31.21
N THR A 7 12.33 -12.89 30.63
CA THR A 7 12.53 -13.09 29.19
C THR A 7 12.44 -14.57 28.85
N LEU A 8 11.45 -14.98 28.07
CA LEU A 8 11.26 -16.37 27.65
C LEU A 8 12.13 -16.70 26.43
N ASN A 9 12.12 -15.79 25.45
CA ASN A 9 12.95 -15.83 24.25
C ASN A 9 13.20 -14.38 23.74
N PRO A 10 14.00 -14.15 22.68
CA PRO A 10 14.33 -12.80 22.21
C PRO A 10 13.13 -11.93 21.82
N THR A 11 11.97 -12.53 21.57
CA THR A 11 10.76 -11.85 21.08
C THR A 11 9.57 -12.00 22.03
N ARG A 12 9.73 -12.61 23.22
CA ARG A 12 8.61 -12.89 24.13
C ARG A 12 9.04 -12.81 25.59
N VAL A 13 8.23 -12.12 26.38
CA VAL A 13 8.43 -11.94 27.81
C VAL A 13 7.20 -12.37 28.59
N ARG A 14 7.42 -12.76 29.84
CA ARG A 14 6.37 -12.99 30.85
C ARG A 14 6.49 -11.95 31.94
N LEU A 15 5.43 -11.18 32.13
CA LEU A 15 5.26 -10.27 33.26
C LEU A 15 4.52 -10.99 34.37
N SER A 16 5.12 -11.09 35.55
CA SER A 16 4.45 -11.57 36.76
C SER A 16 4.10 -10.36 37.63
N ILE A 17 2.80 -10.11 37.81
CA ILE A 17 2.30 -8.90 38.47
C ILE A 17 1.55 -9.31 39.73
N GLU A 18 2.02 -8.79 40.87
CA GLU A 18 1.39 -8.92 42.18
C GLU A 18 0.75 -7.58 42.56
N VAL A 19 -0.59 -7.59 42.62
CA VAL A 19 -1.41 -6.44 42.94
C VAL A 19 -1.97 -6.59 44.36
N PRO A 20 -1.60 -5.70 45.29
CA PRO A 20 -2.26 -5.62 46.59
C PRO A 20 -3.75 -5.32 46.43
N PHE A 21 -4.61 -5.99 47.21
CA PHE A 21 -6.07 -5.81 47.08
C PHE A 21 -6.55 -4.37 47.33
N GLU A 22 -5.74 -3.56 48.00
CA GLU A 22 -6.05 -2.14 48.20
C GLU A 22 -6.09 -1.34 46.89
N GLU A 23 -5.29 -1.72 45.90
CA GLU A 23 -5.23 -1.07 44.58
C GLU A 23 -6.44 -1.45 43.71
N LEU A 24 -7.13 -2.56 44.04
CA LEU A 24 -8.36 -2.99 43.37
C LEU A 24 -9.62 -2.25 43.82
N LYS A 25 -9.55 -1.41 44.87
CA LYS A 25 -10.74 -0.74 45.46
C LYS A 25 -11.53 0.06 44.41
N ASP A 26 -10.84 0.81 43.56
CA ASP A 26 -11.49 1.64 42.54
C ASP A 26 -12.19 0.79 41.46
N SER A 27 -11.56 -0.30 41.04
CA SER A 27 -12.15 -1.26 40.09
C SER A 27 -13.29 -2.07 40.71
N LEU A 28 -13.25 -2.38 42.01
CA LEU A 28 -14.36 -2.98 42.75
C LEU A 28 -15.57 -2.04 42.81
N ASP A 29 -15.35 -0.77 43.13
CA ASP A 29 -16.42 0.23 43.16
C ASP A 29 -17.03 0.45 41.77
N ALA A 30 -16.21 0.40 40.72
CA ALA A 30 -16.67 0.43 39.33
C ALA A 30 -17.49 -0.81 38.97
N ALA A 31 -17.02 -2.00 39.32
CA ALA A 31 -17.73 -3.27 39.12
C ALA A 31 -19.10 -3.27 39.81
N TYR A 32 -19.17 -2.83 41.07
CA TYR A 32 -20.44 -2.68 41.78
C TYR A 32 -21.40 -1.73 41.06
N LYS A 33 -20.92 -0.58 40.56
CA LYS A 33 -21.76 0.36 39.80
C LYS A 33 -22.28 -0.27 38.52
N LYS A 34 -21.43 -0.97 37.77
CA LYS A 34 -21.77 -1.61 36.49
C LYS A 34 -22.80 -2.73 36.68
N ILE A 35 -22.58 -3.62 37.66
CA ILE A 35 -23.54 -4.67 38.02
C ILE A 35 -24.88 -4.05 38.44
N ASN A 36 -24.87 -3.00 39.25
CA ASN A 36 -26.08 -2.31 39.71
C ASN A 36 -26.90 -1.67 38.55
N GLN A 37 -26.24 -1.33 37.44
CA GLN A 37 -26.89 -0.86 36.21
C GLN A 37 -27.42 -2.00 35.33
N GLN A 38 -26.98 -3.23 35.53
CA GLN A 38 -27.42 -4.38 34.73
C GLN A 38 -28.51 -5.18 35.45
N VAL A 39 -28.40 -5.32 36.77
CA VAL A 39 -29.27 -6.20 37.56
C VAL A 39 -30.49 -5.48 38.13
N THR A 40 -31.56 -6.25 38.34
CA THR A 40 -32.79 -5.77 39.02
C THR A 40 -33.04 -6.62 40.26
N VAL A 41 -33.21 -5.98 41.42
CA VAL A 41 -33.49 -6.65 42.69
C VAL A 41 -34.80 -6.13 43.26
N LYS A 42 -35.71 -7.05 43.60
CA LYS A 42 -37.03 -6.73 44.16
C LYS A 42 -36.88 -5.85 45.42
N GLY A 43 -37.52 -4.68 45.41
CA GLY A 43 -37.48 -3.72 46.51
C GLY A 43 -36.44 -2.60 46.37
N PHE A 44 -35.55 -2.67 45.37
CA PHE A 44 -34.55 -1.64 45.11
C PHE A 44 -34.70 -1.06 43.71
N ARG A 45 -34.50 0.25 43.57
CA ARG A 45 -34.44 0.91 42.26
C ARG A 45 -33.11 0.56 41.58
N LYS A 46 -33.16 0.28 40.28
CA LYS A 46 -32.00 0.04 39.41
C LYS A 46 -30.95 1.14 39.62
N GLY A 47 -29.68 0.76 39.81
CA GLY A 47 -28.57 1.67 40.10
C GLY A 47 -28.44 2.16 41.56
N LYS A 48 -29.33 1.74 42.47
CA LYS A 48 -29.31 2.11 43.91
C LYS A 48 -29.35 0.90 44.84
N ILE A 49 -28.98 -0.27 44.35
CA ILE A 49 -28.84 -1.49 45.16
C ILE A 49 -27.54 -1.38 46.00
N PRO A 50 -27.56 -1.54 47.33
CA PRO A 50 -26.35 -1.54 48.15
C PRO A 50 -25.42 -2.72 47.83
N ALA A 51 -24.09 -2.52 47.89
CA ALA A 51 -23.08 -3.54 47.58
C ALA A 51 -23.29 -4.88 48.33
N ARG A 52 -23.61 -4.83 49.63
CA ARG A 52 -23.88 -6.05 50.42
C ARG A 52 -25.06 -6.88 49.89
N ILE A 53 -26.05 -6.25 49.26
CA ILE A 53 -27.20 -6.94 48.67
C ILE A 53 -26.82 -7.56 47.33
N ILE A 54 -25.91 -6.91 46.59
CA ILE A 54 -25.34 -7.45 45.34
C ILE A 54 -24.53 -8.71 45.66
N ASP A 55 -23.62 -8.63 46.64
CA ASP A 55 -22.81 -9.79 47.09
C ASP A 55 -23.68 -10.98 47.51
N GLN A 56 -24.77 -10.73 48.25
CA GLN A 56 -25.68 -11.78 48.72
C GLN A 56 -26.52 -12.42 47.61
N ARG A 57 -26.88 -11.65 46.57
CA ARG A 57 -27.78 -12.12 45.50
C ARG A 57 -27.05 -12.73 44.32
N PHE A 58 -25.90 -12.17 43.95
CA PHE A 58 -25.15 -12.53 42.75
C PHE A 58 -23.80 -13.19 43.08
N GLY A 59 -23.41 -13.21 44.35
CA GLY A 59 -22.14 -13.77 44.80
C GLY A 59 -20.99 -12.77 44.65
N ARG A 60 -20.06 -12.82 45.60
CA ARG A 60 -18.87 -11.95 45.60
C ARG A 60 -17.89 -12.28 44.48
N GLY A 61 -17.87 -13.54 44.01
CA GLY A 61 -17.05 -13.97 42.87
C GLY A 61 -17.34 -13.19 41.58
N ALA A 62 -18.61 -12.99 41.24
CA ALA A 62 -18.98 -12.26 40.02
C ALA A 62 -18.55 -10.77 40.06
N VAL A 63 -18.53 -10.17 41.24
CA VAL A 63 -18.03 -8.79 41.42
C VAL A 63 -16.51 -8.76 41.28
N LEU A 64 -15.82 -9.75 41.86
CA LEU A 64 -14.36 -9.86 41.77
C LEU A 64 -13.92 -10.09 40.32
N GLU A 65 -14.58 -10.97 39.57
CA GLU A 65 -14.30 -11.18 38.14
C GLU A 65 -14.47 -9.89 37.33
N GLU A 66 -15.56 -9.16 37.53
CA GLU A 66 -15.80 -7.88 36.84
C GLU A 66 -14.75 -6.83 37.22
N ALA A 67 -14.36 -6.76 38.50
CA ALA A 67 -13.33 -5.85 38.97
C ALA A 67 -11.95 -6.21 38.39
N VAL A 68 -11.62 -7.50 38.33
CA VAL A 68 -10.38 -7.99 37.74
C VAL A 68 -10.34 -7.66 36.24
N ASN A 69 -11.42 -7.90 35.49
CA ASN A 69 -11.50 -7.56 34.07
C ASN A 69 -11.30 -6.06 33.78
N ASP A 70 -11.78 -5.17 34.66
CA ASP A 70 -11.53 -3.72 34.55
C ASP A 70 -10.10 -3.32 34.96
N ALA A 71 -9.53 -4.02 35.93
CA ALA A 71 -8.25 -3.70 36.52
C ALA A 71 -7.05 -4.23 35.72
N LEU A 72 -7.17 -5.42 35.12
CA LEU A 72 -6.08 -6.10 34.40
C LEU A 72 -5.43 -5.22 33.32
N PRO A 73 -6.18 -4.54 32.42
CA PRO A 73 -5.56 -3.70 31.39
C PRO A 73 -4.74 -2.54 31.97
N LYS A 74 -5.20 -1.95 33.08
CA LYS A 74 -4.53 -0.81 33.73
C LYS A 74 -3.20 -1.25 34.35
N PHE A 75 -3.25 -2.30 35.16
CA PHE A 75 -2.07 -2.84 35.83
C PHE A 75 -1.06 -3.45 34.87
N TYR A 76 -1.54 -4.08 33.79
CA TYR A 76 -0.67 -4.53 32.71
C TYR A 76 0.06 -3.34 32.05
N THR A 77 -0.67 -2.28 31.67
CA THR A 77 -0.07 -1.10 31.02
C THR A 77 0.96 -0.41 31.92
N GLU A 78 0.66 -0.27 33.21
CA GLU A 78 1.61 0.26 34.19
C GLU A 78 2.88 -0.59 34.30
N ALA A 79 2.75 -1.92 34.37
CA ALA A 79 3.90 -2.82 34.45
C ALA A 79 4.75 -2.82 33.16
N VAL A 80 4.12 -2.73 31.99
CA VAL A 80 4.80 -2.60 30.70
C VAL A 80 5.61 -1.29 30.63
N ASN A 81 5.02 -0.18 31.07
CA ASN A 81 5.68 1.12 31.09
C ASN A 81 6.84 1.18 32.09
N GLU A 82 6.65 0.62 33.30
CA GLU A 82 7.71 0.56 34.32
C GLU A 82 8.91 -0.27 33.84
N ALA A 83 8.66 -1.31 33.05
CA ALA A 83 9.69 -2.16 32.47
C ALA A 83 10.25 -1.66 31.13
N GLU A 84 9.77 -0.51 30.62
CA GLU A 84 10.16 0.07 29.32
C GLU A 84 10.06 -0.92 28.15
N LEU A 85 9.04 -1.78 28.16
CA LEU A 85 8.88 -2.83 27.16
C LEU A 85 8.12 -2.34 25.93
N ASN A 86 8.71 -2.56 24.75
CA ASN A 86 8.06 -2.35 23.46
C ASN A 86 7.22 -3.59 23.11
N VAL A 87 5.99 -3.66 23.62
CA VAL A 87 5.09 -4.80 23.40
C VAL A 87 4.46 -4.78 22.01
N LEU A 88 4.28 -5.96 21.44
CA LEU A 88 3.65 -6.21 20.15
C LEU A 88 2.34 -6.96 20.37
N GLY A 89 1.23 -6.33 19.99
CA GLY A 89 -0.10 -6.94 20.09
C GLY A 89 -0.65 -7.03 21.53
N GLN A 90 -1.60 -7.95 21.72
CA GLN A 90 -2.28 -8.15 23.01
C GLN A 90 -1.64 -9.28 23.82
N PRO A 91 -1.53 -9.15 25.16
CA PRO A 91 -0.97 -10.19 26.01
C PRO A 91 -1.93 -11.37 26.19
N GLU A 92 -1.37 -12.56 26.38
CA GLU A 92 -2.05 -13.70 26.98
C GLU A 92 -1.98 -13.57 28.51
N VAL A 93 -3.13 -13.32 29.14
CA VAL A 93 -3.24 -13.11 30.58
C VAL A 93 -3.78 -14.37 31.27
N ASP A 94 -3.04 -14.85 32.28
CA ASP A 94 -3.46 -15.94 33.16
C ASP A 94 -3.49 -15.48 34.62
N ILE A 95 -4.62 -15.68 35.29
CA ILE A 95 -4.78 -15.31 36.71
C ILE A 95 -4.28 -16.48 37.55
N THR A 96 -3.10 -16.30 38.14
CA THR A 96 -2.44 -17.35 38.94
C THR A 96 -3.02 -17.46 40.34
N GLU A 97 -3.44 -16.34 40.95
CA GLU A 97 -4.05 -16.34 42.27
C GLU A 97 -4.98 -15.14 42.47
N LEU A 98 -6.18 -15.38 42.99
CA LEU A 98 -7.11 -14.33 43.40
C LEU A 98 -7.62 -14.64 44.82
N LYS A 99 -7.19 -13.83 45.78
CA LYS A 99 -7.62 -13.91 47.19
C LYS A 99 -8.31 -12.61 47.61
N ASP A 100 -9.62 -12.70 47.82
CA ASP A 100 -10.46 -11.57 48.25
C ASP A 100 -9.94 -10.96 49.56
N GLY A 101 -9.63 -9.67 49.52
CA GLY A 101 -9.07 -8.93 50.66
C GLY A 101 -7.56 -9.05 50.86
N GLU A 102 -6.86 -9.86 50.07
CA GLU A 102 -5.41 -10.07 50.18
C GLU A 102 -4.67 -9.60 48.93
N THR A 103 -4.73 -10.35 47.83
CA THR A 103 -3.93 -10.12 46.61
C THR A 103 -4.62 -10.61 45.34
N LEU A 104 -4.21 -10.01 44.23
CA LEU A 104 -4.43 -10.52 42.88
C LEU A 104 -3.06 -10.71 42.22
N ASN A 105 -2.76 -11.94 41.82
CA ASN A 105 -1.56 -12.31 41.09
C ASN A 105 -1.96 -12.80 39.71
N PHE A 106 -1.31 -12.27 38.69
CA PHE A 106 -1.51 -12.72 37.31
C PHE A 106 -0.21 -12.66 36.54
N THR A 107 -0.13 -13.48 35.50
CA THR A 107 0.95 -13.46 34.53
C THR A 107 0.42 -12.97 33.20
N ALA A 108 1.19 -12.12 32.52
CA ALA A 108 0.90 -11.67 31.16
C ALA A 108 2.08 -12.04 30.27
N GLU A 109 1.84 -12.91 29.28
CA GLU A 109 2.82 -13.23 28.24
C GLU A 109 2.53 -12.41 27.00
N VAL A 110 3.54 -11.71 26.49
CA VAL A 110 3.38 -10.86 25.32
C VAL A 110 4.62 -10.91 24.46
N ASP A 111 4.42 -10.80 23.16
CA ASP A 111 5.52 -10.62 22.24
C ASP A 111 6.08 -9.21 22.39
N VAL A 112 7.39 -9.08 22.34
CA VAL A 112 8.10 -7.81 22.44
C VAL A 112 8.96 -7.62 21.22
N ARG A 113 9.16 -6.35 20.85
CA ARG A 113 10.10 -5.99 19.81
C ARG A 113 11.49 -6.50 20.24
N PRO A 114 12.15 -7.31 19.40
CA PRO A 114 13.48 -7.80 19.72
C PRO A 114 14.49 -6.67 19.73
N THR A 115 15.50 -6.80 20.57
CA THR A 115 16.70 -5.95 20.47
C THR A 115 17.54 -6.43 19.30
N ILE A 116 17.83 -5.52 18.37
CA ILE A 116 18.58 -5.81 17.14
C ILE A 116 19.84 -4.96 17.15
N GLU A 117 20.99 -5.58 16.85
CA GLU A 117 22.25 -4.86 16.65
C GLU A 117 22.52 -4.74 15.15
N ILE A 118 22.52 -3.51 14.63
CA ILE A 118 22.86 -3.24 13.23
C ILE A 118 24.38 -3.06 13.14
N PRO A 119 25.11 -3.96 12.43
CA PRO A 119 26.54 -3.83 12.21
C PRO A 119 26.85 -2.62 11.31
N ASP A 120 28.13 -2.38 11.04
CA ASP A 120 28.54 -1.37 10.06
C ASP A 120 28.08 -1.78 8.65
N TYR A 121 27.32 -0.90 8.00
CA TYR A 121 26.72 -1.11 6.68
C TYR A 121 27.42 -0.31 5.57
N SER A 122 28.41 0.53 5.90
CA SER A 122 29.19 1.31 4.92
C SER A 122 30.00 0.46 3.94
N GLY A 123 30.21 -0.82 4.25
CA GLY A 123 30.90 -1.77 3.37
C GLY A 123 29.99 -2.50 2.38
N ILE A 124 28.70 -2.15 2.30
CA ILE A 124 27.78 -2.75 1.33
C ILE A 124 28.17 -2.29 -0.08
N GLU A 125 28.45 -3.25 -0.96
CA GLU A 125 28.60 -3.00 -2.39
C GLU A 125 27.47 -3.70 -3.15
N VAL A 126 26.80 -2.98 -4.04
CA VAL A 126 25.78 -3.54 -4.93
C VAL A 126 26.07 -3.15 -6.37
N GLU A 127 25.67 -4.02 -7.30
CA GLU A 127 25.66 -3.73 -8.73
C GLU A 127 24.22 -3.36 -9.12
N VAL A 128 24.00 -2.48 -10.09
CA VAL A 128 22.69 -2.13 -10.69
C VAL A 128 22.81 -2.04 -12.20
N ASP A 129 21.69 -2.08 -12.91
CA ASP A 129 21.70 -2.04 -14.37
C ASP A 129 22.14 -0.65 -14.87
N ALA A 130 23.02 -0.59 -15.87
CA ALA A 130 23.46 0.67 -16.45
C ALA A 130 22.34 1.37 -17.25
N ILE A 131 22.36 2.71 -17.22
CA ILE A 131 21.40 3.53 -17.96
C ILE A 131 21.87 3.63 -19.41
N GLU A 132 21.25 2.84 -20.28
CA GLU A 132 21.53 2.88 -21.71
C GLU A 132 20.24 3.09 -22.49
N VAL A 133 20.01 4.29 -23.03
CA VAL A 133 18.89 4.55 -23.95
C VAL A 133 19.39 4.37 -25.38
N THR A 134 18.88 3.35 -26.05
CA THR A 134 19.25 3.06 -27.43
C THR A 134 18.38 3.84 -28.41
N GLU A 135 18.85 4.06 -29.64
CA GLU A 135 18.00 4.64 -30.71
C GLU A 135 16.75 3.79 -30.97
N GLU A 136 16.84 2.47 -30.78
CA GLU A 136 15.69 1.57 -30.92
C GLU A 136 14.62 1.83 -29.85
N ASP A 137 15.02 2.17 -28.62
CA ASP A 137 14.08 2.52 -27.55
C ASP A 137 13.35 3.84 -27.86
N ILE A 138 14.08 4.81 -28.41
CA ILE A 138 13.52 6.11 -28.85
C ILE A 138 12.58 5.89 -30.03
N ASP A 139 12.98 5.08 -31.02
CA ASP A 139 12.14 4.73 -32.17
C ASP A 139 10.83 4.08 -31.72
N LYS A 140 10.90 3.11 -30.80
CA LYS A 140 9.71 2.45 -30.24
C LYS A 140 8.81 3.44 -29.50
N SER A 141 9.37 4.33 -28.69
CA SER A 141 8.61 5.34 -27.95
C SER A 141 7.87 6.30 -28.90
N VAL A 142 8.56 6.80 -29.92
CA VAL A 142 7.98 7.70 -30.93
C VAL A 142 6.97 6.97 -31.81
N GLU A 143 7.20 5.69 -32.13
CA GLU A 143 6.25 4.86 -32.86
C GLU A 143 4.96 4.64 -32.06
N GLN A 144 5.06 4.30 -30.77
CA GLN A 144 3.90 4.18 -29.88
C GLN A 144 3.12 5.49 -29.78
N LEU A 145 3.81 6.63 -29.76
CA LEU A 145 3.16 7.93 -29.81
C LEU A 145 2.44 8.14 -31.15
N ARG A 146 3.11 7.84 -32.27
CA ARG A 146 2.53 7.94 -33.63
C ARG A 146 1.27 7.11 -33.79
N GLU A 147 1.29 5.91 -33.26
CA GLU A 147 0.17 4.99 -33.26
C GLU A 147 -1.09 5.61 -32.62
N ARG A 148 -0.94 6.40 -31.55
CA ARG A 148 -2.08 7.07 -30.87
C ARG A 148 -2.74 8.16 -31.72
N PHE A 149 -2.00 8.74 -32.68
CA PHE A 149 -2.47 9.79 -33.58
C PHE A 149 -2.83 9.27 -34.97
N ALA A 150 -2.95 7.95 -35.13
CA ALA A 150 -3.37 7.35 -36.38
C ALA A 150 -4.78 7.83 -36.76
N ALA A 151 -4.94 8.32 -37.99
CA ALA A 151 -6.25 8.61 -38.53
C ALA A 151 -6.91 7.31 -38.99
N THR A 152 -8.23 7.22 -38.83
CA THR A 152 -9.00 6.07 -39.33
C THR A 152 -9.97 6.51 -40.42
N SER A 153 -9.90 5.90 -41.60
CA SER A 153 -10.78 6.19 -42.73
C SER A 153 -11.62 4.96 -43.09
N PRO A 154 -12.96 5.05 -43.19
CA PRO A 154 -13.78 3.89 -43.56
C PRO A 154 -13.41 3.33 -44.93
N VAL A 155 -13.33 2.00 -45.05
CA VAL A 155 -13.02 1.31 -46.31
C VAL A 155 -14.02 0.20 -46.63
N GLU A 156 -14.23 -0.05 -47.92
CA GLU A 156 -15.15 -1.09 -48.43
C GLU A 156 -14.43 -2.40 -48.82
N ARG A 157 -13.16 -2.57 -48.42
CA ARG A 157 -12.39 -3.80 -48.63
C ARG A 157 -12.46 -4.71 -47.41
N ALA A 158 -12.05 -5.97 -47.58
CA ALA A 158 -11.84 -6.89 -46.47
C ALA A 158 -10.81 -6.33 -45.48
N ALA A 159 -11.01 -6.62 -44.19
CA ALA A 159 -10.14 -6.16 -43.13
C ALA A 159 -8.75 -6.81 -43.23
N GLU A 160 -7.72 -6.00 -43.03
CA GLU A 160 -6.30 -6.41 -43.07
C GLU A 160 -5.64 -6.10 -41.72
N ASP A 161 -4.47 -6.69 -41.49
CA ASP A 161 -3.67 -6.42 -40.28
C ASP A 161 -3.40 -4.92 -40.12
N GLY A 162 -3.59 -4.40 -38.90
CA GLY A 162 -3.47 -2.98 -38.59
C GLY A 162 -4.71 -2.11 -38.86
N ASP A 163 -5.75 -2.62 -39.53
CA ASP A 163 -7.02 -1.90 -39.67
C ASP A 163 -7.77 -1.80 -38.33
N VAL A 164 -8.62 -0.79 -38.20
CA VAL A 164 -9.55 -0.64 -37.07
C VAL A 164 -10.93 -1.14 -37.48
N VAL A 165 -11.41 -2.17 -36.80
CA VAL A 165 -12.73 -2.76 -37.02
C VAL A 165 -13.67 -2.42 -35.88
N THR A 166 -14.92 -2.10 -36.22
CA THR A 166 -16.00 -2.01 -35.23
C THR A 166 -16.75 -3.32 -35.22
N LEU A 167 -16.75 -4.01 -34.08
CA LEU A 167 -17.26 -5.37 -33.95
C LEU A 167 -18.30 -5.52 -32.85
N ASP A 168 -19.25 -6.41 -33.12
CA ASP A 168 -20.17 -6.96 -32.11
C ASP A 168 -19.69 -8.37 -31.77
N LEU A 169 -19.62 -8.68 -30.48
CA LEU A 169 -19.14 -9.94 -29.93
C LEU A 169 -20.29 -10.63 -29.19
N GLU A 170 -20.42 -11.93 -29.41
CA GLU A 170 -21.32 -12.80 -28.66
C GLU A 170 -20.58 -14.09 -28.28
N ALA A 171 -20.31 -14.27 -26.98
CA ALA A 171 -19.68 -15.48 -26.45
C ALA A 171 -20.73 -16.50 -25.96
N LYS A 172 -20.55 -17.75 -26.37
CA LYS A 172 -21.37 -18.90 -25.95
C LYS A 172 -20.54 -19.95 -25.25
N VAL A 173 -21.02 -20.44 -24.12
CA VAL A 173 -20.44 -21.59 -23.40
C VAL A 173 -21.50 -22.68 -23.30
N ASP A 174 -21.16 -23.91 -23.70
CA ASP A 174 -22.09 -25.06 -23.73
C ASP A 174 -23.41 -24.81 -24.51
N GLY A 175 -23.39 -23.87 -25.47
CA GLY A 175 -24.55 -23.48 -26.28
C GLY A 175 -25.45 -22.40 -25.67
N GLU A 176 -25.13 -21.88 -24.49
CA GLU A 176 -25.83 -20.76 -23.84
C GLU A 176 -25.04 -19.45 -24.01
N VAL A 177 -25.74 -18.37 -24.35
CA VAL A 177 -25.14 -17.03 -24.47
C VAL A 177 -24.89 -16.47 -23.06
N LEU A 178 -23.68 -16.00 -22.82
CA LEU A 178 -23.33 -15.34 -21.56
C LEU A 178 -23.82 -13.89 -21.59
N GLU A 179 -24.58 -13.46 -20.56
CA GLU A 179 -25.06 -12.07 -20.47
C GLU A 179 -23.92 -11.05 -20.42
N ASP A 180 -22.80 -11.42 -19.81
CA ASP A 180 -21.56 -10.64 -19.73
C ASP A 180 -20.57 -10.92 -20.88
N GLY A 181 -20.91 -11.85 -21.78
CA GLY A 181 -20.15 -12.19 -22.97
C GLY A 181 -20.64 -11.52 -24.25
N VAL A 182 -21.52 -10.51 -24.13
CA VAL A 182 -22.05 -9.74 -25.28
C VAL A 182 -21.51 -8.31 -25.22
N ALA A 183 -20.84 -7.89 -26.29
CA ALA A 183 -20.41 -6.51 -26.47
C ALA A 183 -20.82 -6.02 -27.86
N SER A 184 -21.20 -4.75 -27.98
CA SER A 184 -21.61 -4.17 -29.26
C SER A 184 -20.87 -2.87 -29.53
N GLY A 185 -20.51 -2.63 -30.79
CA GLY A 185 -19.79 -1.43 -31.21
C GLY A 185 -18.38 -1.30 -30.64
N VAL A 186 -17.72 -2.41 -30.33
CA VAL A 186 -16.35 -2.40 -29.81
C VAL A 186 -15.40 -2.03 -30.95
N SER A 187 -14.60 -0.98 -30.74
CA SER A 187 -13.53 -0.61 -31.68
C SER A 187 -12.28 -1.41 -31.34
N TYR A 188 -11.74 -2.14 -32.30
CA TYR A 188 -10.58 -3.01 -32.12
C TYR A 188 -9.60 -2.84 -33.26
N THR A 189 -8.30 -2.80 -32.95
CA THR A 189 -7.24 -2.75 -33.96
C THR A 189 -6.71 -4.16 -34.20
N ILE A 190 -6.80 -4.65 -35.43
CA ILE A 190 -6.35 -5.99 -35.79
C ILE A 190 -4.84 -6.10 -35.53
N GLY A 191 -4.43 -7.10 -34.76
CA GLY A 191 -3.05 -7.34 -34.37
C GLY A 191 -2.62 -6.69 -33.05
N SER A 192 -3.51 -5.98 -32.33
CA SER A 192 -3.15 -5.39 -31.03
C SER A 192 -3.06 -6.42 -29.89
N GLY A 193 -3.75 -7.57 -30.04
CA GLY A 193 -3.77 -8.63 -29.03
C GLY A 193 -4.53 -8.27 -27.75
N GLU A 194 -5.24 -7.14 -27.72
CA GLU A 194 -5.86 -6.60 -26.51
C GLU A 194 -7.23 -7.22 -26.15
N LEU A 195 -7.86 -7.95 -27.08
CA LEU A 195 -9.24 -8.40 -26.92
C LEU A 195 -9.37 -9.89 -26.54
N LEU A 196 -9.21 -10.81 -27.49
CA LEU A 196 -9.27 -12.26 -27.26
C LEU A 196 -8.31 -12.99 -28.21
N GLU A 197 -7.70 -14.07 -27.74
CA GLU A 197 -6.81 -14.87 -28.58
C GLU A 197 -7.58 -15.50 -29.74
N GLY A 198 -7.08 -15.34 -30.96
CA GLY A 198 -7.74 -15.83 -32.18
C GLY A 198 -8.75 -14.87 -32.80
N VAL A 199 -9.03 -13.71 -32.17
CA VAL A 199 -9.89 -12.69 -32.79
C VAL A 199 -9.27 -12.13 -34.07
N ASP A 200 -7.94 -11.91 -34.08
CA ASP A 200 -7.20 -11.36 -35.21
C ASP A 200 -7.34 -12.24 -36.45
N ASP A 201 -7.13 -13.54 -36.29
CA ASP A 201 -7.28 -14.52 -37.36
C ASP A 201 -8.72 -14.62 -37.86
N ALA A 202 -9.70 -14.44 -36.98
CA ALA A 202 -11.12 -14.55 -37.30
C ALA A 202 -11.64 -13.34 -38.09
N VAL A 203 -11.16 -12.12 -37.79
CA VAL A 203 -11.62 -10.90 -38.45
C VAL A 203 -10.79 -10.54 -39.69
N THR A 204 -9.56 -11.05 -39.80
CA THR A 204 -8.73 -10.84 -40.98
C THR A 204 -9.38 -11.45 -42.23
N GLY A 205 -9.53 -10.64 -43.28
CA GLY A 205 -10.18 -11.04 -44.52
C GLY A 205 -11.71 -10.93 -44.50
N VAL A 206 -12.33 -10.47 -43.41
CA VAL A 206 -13.78 -10.27 -43.30
C VAL A 206 -14.16 -8.85 -43.76
N GLU A 207 -15.19 -8.74 -44.60
CA GLU A 207 -15.75 -7.45 -45.04
C GLU A 207 -16.78 -6.90 -44.05
N ALA A 208 -17.07 -5.60 -44.11
CA ALA A 208 -18.13 -4.99 -43.31
C ALA A 208 -19.50 -5.68 -43.54
N GLY A 209 -20.16 -6.04 -42.46
CA GLY A 209 -21.39 -6.84 -42.44
C GLY A 209 -21.16 -8.35 -42.35
N GLY A 210 -19.90 -8.81 -42.46
CA GLY A 210 -19.53 -10.21 -42.31
C GLY A 210 -19.52 -10.70 -40.87
N GLU A 211 -19.61 -12.02 -40.71
CA GLU A 211 -19.56 -12.70 -39.42
C GLU A 211 -18.50 -13.81 -39.47
N ALA A 212 -17.81 -14.00 -38.35
CA ALA A 212 -16.84 -15.07 -38.14
C ALA A 212 -17.05 -15.65 -36.75
N THR A 213 -16.79 -16.94 -36.60
CA THR A 213 -16.89 -17.63 -35.32
C THR A 213 -15.58 -18.34 -35.03
N PHE A 214 -15.06 -18.15 -33.82
CA PHE A 214 -13.84 -18.79 -33.35
C PHE A 214 -14.03 -19.25 -31.90
N THR A 215 -13.14 -20.14 -31.45
CA THR A 215 -13.14 -20.60 -30.07
C THR A 215 -11.97 -19.95 -29.34
N SER A 216 -12.25 -19.34 -28.19
CA SER A 216 -11.23 -18.74 -27.33
C SER A 216 -11.55 -19.00 -25.87
N GLU A 217 -10.51 -19.07 -25.05
CA GLU A 217 -10.64 -19.05 -23.61
C GLU A 217 -11.03 -17.64 -23.14
N LEU A 218 -12.02 -17.55 -22.24
CA LEU A 218 -12.43 -16.28 -21.66
C LEU A 218 -11.51 -15.90 -20.49
N LYS A 219 -10.87 -14.72 -20.56
CA LYS A 219 -9.95 -14.23 -19.52
C LYS A 219 -10.65 -13.52 -18.34
N GLY A 220 -11.98 -13.35 -18.39
CA GLY A 220 -12.76 -12.63 -17.38
C GLY A 220 -14.25 -12.96 -17.41
N GLY A 221 -15.00 -12.45 -16.43
CA GLY A 221 -16.45 -12.65 -16.32
C GLY A 221 -16.89 -13.95 -15.64
N SER A 222 -18.20 -14.21 -15.71
CA SER A 222 -18.93 -15.32 -15.08
C SER A 222 -18.44 -16.71 -15.52
N ALA A 223 -17.80 -16.79 -16.68
CA ALA A 223 -17.25 -18.00 -17.27
C ALA A 223 -15.72 -17.92 -17.53
N SER A 224 -14.99 -17.09 -16.78
CA SER A 224 -13.52 -16.99 -16.88
C SER A 224 -12.84 -18.36 -16.71
N GLY A 225 -11.90 -18.66 -17.62
CA GLY A 225 -11.14 -19.91 -17.74
C GLY A 225 -11.83 -21.01 -18.55
N LYS A 226 -13.00 -20.75 -19.15
CA LYS A 226 -13.69 -21.71 -20.02
C LYS A 226 -13.50 -21.36 -21.50
N GLU A 227 -13.46 -22.39 -22.34
CA GLU A 227 -13.55 -22.24 -23.79
C GLU A 227 -14.97 -21.77 -24.16
N ALA A 228 -15.05 -20.66 -24.88
CA ALA A 228 -16.28 -20.12 -25.42
C ALA A 228 -16.22 -20.06 -26.95
N GLU A 229 -17.33 -20.36 -27.59
CA GLU A 229 -17.55 -20.09 -29.01
C GLU A 229 -17.95 -18.62 -29.16
N VAL A 230 -17.04 -17.81 -29.67
CA VAL A 230 -17.22 -16.37 -29.84
C VAL A 230 -17.57 -16.08 -31.28
N THR A 231 -18.75 -15.50 -31.47
CA THR A 231 -19.18 -14.97 -32.77
C THR A 231 -18.84 -13.49 -32.83
N VAL A 232 -18.05 -13.10 -33.83
CA VAL A 232 -17.71 -11.72 -34.14
C VAL A 232 -18.47 -11.30 -35.37
N ARG A 233 -19.14 -10.15 -35.29
CA ARG A 233 -19.74 -9.50 -36.44
C ARG A 233 -19.03 -8.18 -36.70
N VAL A 234 -18.39 -8.07 -37.86
CA VAL A 234 -17.73 -6.84 -38.28
C VAL A 234 -18.80 -5.90 -38.83
N THR A 235 -19.03 -4.77 -38.17
CA THR A 235 -20.00 -3.76 -38.60
C THR A 235 -19.38 -2.72 -39.50
N GLN A 236 -18.12 -2.38 -39.28
CA GLN A 236 -17.36 -1.41 -40.05
C GLN A 236 -15.88 -1.80 -40.08
N VAL A 237 -15.23 -1.55 -41.21
CA VAL A 237 -13.78 -1.62 -41.37
C VAL A 237 -13.27 -0.20 -41.68
N ALA A 238 -12.25 0.24 -40.97
CA ALA A 238 -11.57 1.49 -41.23
C ALA A 238 -10.07 1.25 -41.39
N ALA A 239 -9.50 1.73 -42.49
CA ALA A 239 -8.06 1.73 -42.69
C ALA A 239 -7.40 2.71 -41.73
N ARG A 240 -6.33 2.25 -41.08
CA ARG A 240 -5.51 3.06 -40.19
C ARG A 240 -4.38 3.69 -40.99
N GLU A 241 -4.35 5.02 -41.01
CA GLU A 241 -3.31 5.81 -41.65
C GLU A 241 -2.45 6.46 -40.58
N LEU A 242 -1.23 5.93 -40.41
CA LEU A 242 -0.23 6.53 -39.53
C LEU A 242 0.29 7.81 -40.19
N PRO A 243 0.35 8.94 -39.46
CA PRO A 243 0.96 10.15 -39.97
C PRO A 243 2.45 9.90 -40.28
N ALA A 244 3.01 10.65 -41.22
CA ALA A 244 4.45 10.61 -41.48
C ALA A 244 5.21 11.06 -40.22
N LEU A 245 6.36 10.45 -39.93
CA LEU A 245 7.25 10.93 -38.87
C LEU A 245 8.06 12.10 -39.42
N ASP A 246 7.52 13.30 -39.28
CA ASP A 246 8.15 14.57 -39.66
C ASP A 246 7.80 15.68 -38.66
N ASP A 247 8.22 16.91 -38.97
CA ASP A 247 7.99 18.08 -38.12
C ASP A 247 6.50 18.43 -37.99
N GLU A 248 5.66 18.07 -38.96
CA GLU A 248 4.21 18.27 -38.86
C GLU A 248 3.61 17.32 -37.82
N PHE A 249 4.12 16.08 -37.72
CA PHE A 249 3.74 15.17 -36.66
C PHE A 249 4.22 15.62 -35.27
N ALA A 250 5.42 16.19 -35.16
CA ALA A 250 5.91 16.72 -33.88
C ALA A 250 4.99 17.81 -33.32
N GLN A 251 4.57 18.75 -34.17
CA GLN A 251 3.62 19.81 -33.81
C GLN A 251 2.21 19.29 -33.52
N LEU A 252 1.81 18.17 -34.14
CA LEU A 252 0.52 17.54 -33.88
C LEU A 252 0.49 16.80 -32.54
N ALA A 253 1.59 16.11 -32.20
CA ALA A 253 1.65 15.18 -31.08
C ALA A 253 2.24 15.79 -29.80
N SER A 254 2.86 16.97 -29.88
CA SER A 254 3.59 17.58 -28.77
C SER A 254 3.65 19.11 -28.88
N GLU A 255 4.29 19.75 -27.90
CA GLU A 255 4.61 21.18 -27.91
C GLU A 255 5.84 21.55 -28.77
N PHE A 256 6.52 20.55 -29.35
CA PHE A 256 7.75 20.75 -30.11
C PHE A 256 7.49 21.09 -31.58
N ASP A 257 8.38 21.88 -32.18
CA ASP A 257 8.26 22.32 -33.56
C ASP A 257 8.84 21.30 -34.56
N THR A 258 9.77 20.44 -34.10
CA THR A 258 10.52 19.50 -34.96
C THR A 258 10.54 18.06 -34.42
N LEU A 259 10.71 17.09 -35.32
CA LEU A 259 10.83 15.68 -34.94
C LEU A 259 12.10 15.42 -34.10
N GLU A 260 13.17 16.17 -34.34
CA GLU A 260 14.41 16.06 -33.58
C GLU A 260 14.21 16.43 -32.11
N GLU A 261 13.47 17.51 -31.84
CA GLU A 261 13.10 17.92 -30.48
C GLU A 261 12.20 16.89 -29.79
N LEU A 262 11.20 16.35 -30.49
CA LEU A 262 10.35 15.28 -29.96
C LEU A 262 11.16 14.02 -29.60
N ARG A 263 12.14 13.65 -30.43
CA ARG A 263 13.04 12.52 -30.16
C ARG A 263 13.96 12.80 -28.99
N ALA A 264 14.50 14.01 -28.88
CA ALA A 264 15.35 14.42 -27.77
C ALA A 264 14.59 14.41 -26.43
N ASP A 265 13.35 14.90 -26.42
CA ASP A 265 12.46 14.80 -25.26
C ASP A 265 12.11 13.35 -24.91
N SER A 266 11.78 12.53 -25.91
CA SER A 266 11.52 11.10 -25.69
C SER A 266 12.74 10.40 -25.08
N ARG A 267 13.95 10.77 -25.50
CA ARG A 267 15.20 10.32 -24.87
C ARG A 267 15.28 10.77 -23.42
N LYS A 268 15.12 12.06 -23.11
CA LYS A 268 15.15 12.58 -21.73
C LYS A 268 14.15 11.85 -20.83
N ARG A 269 12.92 11.60 -21.32
CA ARG A 269 11.91 10.84 -20.58
C ARG A 269 12.31 9.39 -20.31
N LEU A 270 12.89 8.71 -21.31
CA LEU A 270 13.41 7.34 -21.14
C LEU A 270 14.61 7.30 -20.20
N GLU A 271 15.50 8.31 -20.25
CA GLU A 271 16.63 8.45 -19.34
C GLU A 271 16.14 8.63 -17.90
N ASN A 272 15.22 9.57 -17.65
CA ASN A 272 14.63 9.79 -16.32
C ASN A 272 13.91 8.54 -15.79
N MET A 273 13.19 7.81 -16.64
CA MET A 273 12.55 6.55 -16.25
C MET A 273 13.59 5.50 -15.83
N LYS A 274 14.67 5.34 -16.61
CA LYS A 274 15.75 4.40 -16.28
C LYS A 274 16.56 4.83 -15.05
N GLN A 275 16.72 6.14 -14.81
CA GLN A 275 17.30 6.68 -13.57
C GLN A 275 16.45 6.27 -12.37
N TYR A 276 15.15 6.51 -12.41
CA TYR A 276 14.23 6.11 -11.35
C TYR A 276 14.24 4.59 -11.10
N ASP A 277 14.25 3.79 -12.18
CA ASP A 277 14.36 2.34 -12.09
C ASP A 277 15.71 1.91 -11.46
N GLN A 278 16.81 2.54 -11.86
CA GLN A 278 18.14 2.27 -11.31
C GLN A 278 18.23 2.62 -9.82
N ALA A 279 17.71 3.77 -9.40
CA ALA A 279 17.65 4.19 -8.00
C ALA A 279 16.80 3.22 -7.17
N THR A 280 15.65 2.80 -7.69
CA THR A 280 14.79 1.78 -7.05
C THR A 280 15.52 0.44 -6.91
N GLN A 281 16.20 -0.01 -7.96
CA GLN A 281 17.01 -1.23 -7.92
C GLN A 281 18.15 -1.13 -6.90
N ALA A 282 18.81 0.02 -6.81
CA ALA A 282 19.86 0.25 -5.82
C ALA A 282 19.30 0.13 -4.40
N GLN A 283 18.20 0.82 -4.10
CA GLN A 283 17.51 0.74 -2.81
C GLN A 283 17.14 -0.71 -2.44
N GLU A 284 16.56 -1.46 -3.37
CA GLU A 284 16.19 -2.86 -3.16
C GLU A 284 17.41 -3.75 -2.88
N ARG A 285 18.46 -3.67 -3.71
CA ARG A 285 19.66 -4.49 -3.58
C ARG A 285 20.44 -4.15 -2.30
N VAL A 286 20.54 -2.87 -1.93
CA VAL A 286 21.16 -2.43 -0.68
C VAL A 286 20.38 -2.93 0.53
N LEU A 287 19.05 -2.81 0.50
CA LEU A 287 18.19 -3.31 1.56
C LEU A 287 18.36 -4.83 1.74
N GLU A 288 18.40 -5.60 0.65
CA GLU A 288 18.63 -7.03 0.73
C GLU A 288 19.97 -7.37 1.38
N LYS A 289 21.05 -6.67 1.00
CA LYS A 289 22.36 -6.85 1.64
C LYS A 289 22.36 -6.46 3.12
N LEU A 290 21.67 -5.39 3.48
CA LEU A 290 21.50 -4.99 4.88
C LEU A 290 20.80 -6.08 5.69
N LEU A 291 19.73 -6.68 5.14
CA LEU A 291 18.98 -7.73 5.80
C LEU A 291 19.77 -9.03 5.96
N GLU A 292 20.70 -9.34 5.05
CA GLU A 292 21.62 -10.47 5.17
C GLU A 292 22.64 -10.30 6.31
N LEU A 293 22.98 -9.06 6.66
CA LEU A 293 23.95 -8.75 7.72
C LEU A 293 23.35 -8.80 9.13
N VAL A 294 22.03 -8.70 9.25
CA VAL A 294 21.35 -8.56 10.54
C VAL A 294 20.50 -9.79 10.85
N GLU A 295 20.80 -10.45 11.97
CA GLU A 295 19.94 -11.50 12.51
C GLU A 295 18.76 -10.87 13.26
N VAL A 296 17.56 -10.99 12.68
CA VAL A 296 16.33 -10.47 13.26
C VAL A 296 15.42 -11.63 13.65
N PRO A 297 15.20 -11.89 14.95
CA PRO A 297 14.23 -12.87 15.39
C PRO A 297 12.82 -12.33 15.15
N VAL A 298 11.97 -13.13 14.51
CA VAL A 298 10.60 -12.73 14.16
C VAL A 298 9.62 -13.39 15.14
N PRO A 299 8.77 -12.63 15.85
CA PRO A 299 7.73 -13.21 16.69
C PRO A 299 6.73 -14.03 15.87
N GLU A 300 6.42 -15.26 16.31
CA GLU A 300 5.56 -16.19 15.56
C GLU A 300 4.14 -15.63 15.35
N LYS A 301 3.54 -15.03 16.38
CA LYS A 301 2.19 -14.47 16.26
C LYS A 301 2.13 -13.31 15.28
N LEU A 302 3.13 -12.42 15.33
CA LEU A 302 3.21 -11.30 14.40
C LEU A 302 3.34 -11.81 12.96
N LEU A 303 4.14 -12.86 12.74
CA LEU A 303 4.27 -13.49 11.44
C LEU A 303 2.93 -14.09 10.96
N GLU A 304 2.20 -14.78 11.83
CA GLU A 304 0.89 -15.34 11.50
C GLU A 304 -0.13 -14.25 11.15
N GLU A 305 -0.20 -13.18 11.94
CA GLU A 305 -1.07 -12.02 11.67
C GLU A 305 -0.73 -11.35 10.34
N GLU A 306 0.55 -11.20 10.04
CA GLU A 306 1.03 -10.58 8.80
C GLU A 306 0.74 -11.44 7.57
N ILE A 307 0.90 -12.77 7.68
CA ILE A 307 0.51 -13.71 6.62
C ILE A 307 -1.00 -13.64 6.38
N ASN A 308 -1.80 -13.67 7.44
CA ASN A 308 -3.26 -13.57 7.33
C ASN A 308 -3.69 -12.25 6.70
N THR A 309 -3.04 -11.14 7.08
CA THR A 309 -3.32 -9.82 6.51
C THR A 309 -2.97 -9.77 5.03
N ARG A 310 -1.81 -10.31 4.62
CA ARG A 310 -1.43 -10.40 3.20
C ARG A 310 -2.42 -11.23 2.39
N LYS A 311 -2.79 -12.42 2.89
CA LYS A 311 -3.78 -13.29 2.23
C LYS A 311 -5.13 -12.60 2.11
N HIS A 312 -5.61 -11.98 3.20
CA HIS A 312 -6.86 -11.23 3.20
C HIS A 312 -6.83 -10.08 2.19
N ASN A 313 -5.71 -9.36 2.09
CA ASN A 313 -5.56 -8.28 1.13
C ASN A 313 -5.60 -8.79 -0.31
N LEU A 314 -4.85 -9.84 -0.62
CA LEU A 314 -4.88 -10.48 -1.92
C LEU A 314 -6.30 -10.94 -2.28
N GLU A 315 -6.95 -11.71 -1.41
CA GLU A 315 -8.27 -12.28 -1.66
C GLU A 315 -9.36 -11.22 -1.83
N HIS A 316 -9.40 -10.21 -0.96
CA HIS A 316 -10.52 -9.26 -0.93
C HIS A 316 -10.28 -7.96 -1.70
N HIS A 317 -9.04 -7.47 -1.78
CA HIS A 317 -8.74 -6.21 -2.45
C HIS A 317 -8.21 -6.38 -3.86
N GLN A 318 -7.42 -7.42 -4.14
CA GLN A 318 -6.87 -7.64 -5.48
C GLN A 318 -7.76 -8.59 -6.28
N LEU A 319 -7.90 -9.84 -5.83
CA LEU A 319 -8.66 -10.88 -6.52
C LEU A 319 -10.16 -10.56 -6.52
N GLY A 320 -10.69 -10.09 -5.39
CA GLY A 320 -12.08 -9.67 -5.27
C GLY A 320 -12.49 -8.56 -6.26
N GLN A 321 -11.59 -7.62 -6.58
CA GLN A 321 -11.85 -6.58 -7.59
C GLN A 321 -11.83 -7.13 -9.01
N MET A 322 -11.00 -8.15 -9.26
CA MET A 322 -10.90 -8.83 -10.55
C MET A 322 -11.96 -9.94 -10.73
N GLY A 323 -12.77 -10.23 -9.70
CA GLY A 323 -13.74 -11.31 -9.72
C GLY A 323 -13.11 -12.71 -9.74
N LEU A 324 -11.86 -12.83 -9.30
CA LEU A 324 -11.10 -14.08 -9.22
C LEU A 324 -11.14 -14.64 -7.79
N ASP A 325 -11.08 -15.96 -7.67
CA ASP A 325 -10.79 -16.64 -6.41
C ASP A 325 -9.31 -17.04 -6.35
N LEU A 326 -8.83 -17.37 -5.14
CA LEU A 326 -7.43 -17.75 -4.92
C LEU A 326 -7.06 -19.01 -5.72
N GLU A 327 -7.98 -19.96 -5.85
CA GLU A 327 -7.75 -21.22 -6.57
C GLU A 327 -7.47 -20.97 -8.06
N LYS A 328 -8.29 -20.18 -8.75
CA LYS A 328 -8.04 -19.79 -10.14
C LYS A 328 -6.79 -18.94 -10.31
N TYR A 329 -6.51 -18.03 -9.37
CA TYR A 329 -5.29 -17.24 -9.41
C TYR A 329 -4.03 -18.12 -9.40
N LEU A 330 -4.02 -19.14 -8.55
CA LEU A 330 -2.92 -20.10 -8.47
C LEU A 330 -2.81 -20.96 -9.73
N GLU A 331 -3.94 -21.38 -10.33
CA GLU A 331 -3.96 -22.09 -11.61
C GLU A 331 -3.36 -21.24 -12.75
N ILE A 332 -3.75 -19.97 -12.84
CA ILE A 332 -3.22 -19.02 -13.85
C ILE A 332 -1.72 -18.82 -13.69
N GLN A 333 -1.23 -18.71 -12.44
CA GLN A 333 0.20 -18.58 -12.16
C GLN A 333 0.97 -19.90 -12.28
N GLY A 334 0.28 -21.02 -12.46
CA GLY A 334 0.89 -22.35 -12.47
C GLY A 334 1.56 -22.72 -11.14
N LYS A 335 1.07 -22.17 -10.02
CA LYS A 335 1.62 -22.37 -8.67
C LYS A 335 0.73 -23.28 -7.84
N THR A 336 1.35 -24.05 -6.96
CA THR A 336 0.63 -24.82 -5.94
C THR A 336 0.31 -23.96 -4.72
N ALA A 337 -0.69 -24.36 -3.94
CA ALA A 337 -1.01 -23.69 -2.66
C ALA A 337 0.17 -23.73 -1.67
N GLU A 338 0.97 -24.79 -1.68
CA GLU A 338 2.15 -24.90 -0.80
C GLU A 338 3.27 -23.93 -1.21
N GLU A 339 3.51 -23.73 -2.51
CA GLU A 339 4.46 -22.74 -3.02
C GLU A 339 4.01 -21.33 -2.68
N PHE A 340 2.73 -21.02 -2.90
CA PHE A 340 2.14 -19.73 -2.54
C PHE A 340 2.25 -19.42 -1.04
N ASP A 341 1.96 -20.41 -0.18
CA ASP A 341 2.07 -20.25 1.27
C ASP A 341 3.54 -20.04 1.70
N THR A 342 4.47 -20.72 1.06
CA THR A 342 5.91 -20.57 1.33
C THR A 342 6.40 -19.19 0.91
N GLU A 343 6.09 -18.75 -0.31
CA GLU A 343 6.44 -17.41 -0.81
C GLU A 343 5.81 -16.30 0.05
N THR A 344 4.53 -16.46 0.42
CA THR A 344 3.83 -15.50 1.28
C THR A 344 4.50 -15.41 2.65
N LYS A 345 4.92 -16.55 3.22
CA LYS A 345 5.64 -16.60 4.48
C LYS A 345 7.02 -15.95 4.37
N GLU A 346 7.77 -16.23 3.33
CA GLU A 346 9.09 -15.60 3.09
C GLU A 346 8.96 -14.08 2.91
N ALA A 347 7.98 -13.63 2.15
CA ALA A 347 7.67 -12.21 1.98
C ALA A 347 7.24 -11.54 3.30
N ALA A 348 6.44 -12.23 4.13
CA ALA A 348 6.05 -11.73 5.45
C ALA A 348 7.24 -11.63 6.41
N VAL A 349 8.12 -12.64 6.43
CA VAL A 349 9.37 -12.59 7.20
C VAL A 349 10.24 -11.43 6.71
N LYS A 350 10.45 -11.28 5.39
CA LYS A 350 11.23 -10.18 4.81
C LYS A 350 10.63 -8.83 5.23
N GLY A 351 9.32 -8.64 5.10
CA GLY A 351 8.62 -7.41 5.47
C GLY A 351 8.79 -7.03 6.95
N ILE A 352 8.58 -7.98 7.87
CA ILE A 352 8.75 -7.74 9.31
C ILE A 352 10.22 -7.42 9.63
N LYS A 353 11.16 -8.14 9.02
CA LYS A 353 12.60 -7.87 9.20
C LYS A 353 12.98 -6.47 8.71
N THR A 354 12.55 -6.10 7.50
CA THR A 354 12.74 -4.76 6.93
C THR A 354 12.24 -3.69 7.88
N GLN A 355 10.99 -3.81 8.35
CA GLN A 355 10.42 -2.84 9.27
C GLN A 355 11.25 -2.73 10.57
N PHE A 356 11.64 -3.87 11.14
CA PHE A 356 12.37 -3.87 12.39
C PHE A 356 13.78 -3.26 12.27
N VAL A 357 14.51 -3.60 11.21
CA VAL A 357 15.84 -3.04 10.94
C VAL A 357 15.75 -1.55 10.66
N LEU A 358 14.80 -1.11 9.82
CA LEU A 358 14.67 0.30 9.47
C LEU A 358 14.26 1.15 10.67
N ASP A 359 13.29 0.75 11.51
CA ASP A 359 13.00 1.59 12.68
C ASP A 359 14.14 1.57 13.73
N GLU A 360 14.92 0.49 13.81
CA GLU A 360 16.11 0.49 14.67
C GLU A 360 17.18 1.45 14.13
N LEU A 361 17.33 1.55 12.81
CA LEU A 361 18.20 2.53 12.17
C LEU A 361 17.72 3.97 12.39
N VAL A 362 16.41 4.21 12.29
CA VAL A 362 15.79 5.51 12.64
C VAL A 362 16.19 5.92 14.06
N ASN A 363 16.12 5.00 15.02
CA ASN A 363 16.50 5.28 16.41
C ASN A 363 18.01 5.49 16.57
N LYS A 364 18.83 4.67 15.92
CA LYS A 364 20.30 4.73 15.99
C LYS A 364 20.85 6.03 15.41
N GLU A 365 20.37 6.43 14.24
CA GLU A 365 20.77 7.66 13.53
C GLU A 365 19.97 8.89 13.99
N LYS A 366 18.95 8.70 14.83
CA LYS A 366 18.06 9.76 15.37
C LYS A 366 17.39 10.57 14.27
N LEU A 367 16.89 9.86 13.26
CA LEU A 367 16.21 10.46 12.12
C LEU A 367 14.86 11.02 12.57
N ASN A 368 14.67 12.31 12.36
CA ASN A 368 13.40 12.98 12.61
C ASN A 368 12.74 13.28 11.26
N VAL A 369 11.42 13.17 11.25
CA VAL A 369 10.59 13.54 10.10
C VAL A 369 10.17 14.99 10.27
N ASN A 370 10.47 15.83 9.28
CA ASN A 370 10.03 17.21 9.27
C ASN A 370 8.63 17.35 8.64
N GLN A 371 8.03 18.53 8.71
CA GLN A 371 6.67 18.75 8.20
C GLN A 371 6.61 18.71 6.66
N GLU A 372 7.66 19.15 5.99
CA GLU A 372 7.74 19.22 4.52
C GLU A 372 7.76 17.80 3.94
N GLU A 373 8.64 16.94 4.45
CA GLU A 373 8.75 15.51 4.10
C GLU A 373 7.43 14.76 4.31
N LEU A 374 6.76 15.02 5.45
CA LEU A 374 5.46 14.41 5.73
C LEU A 374 4.39 14.88 4.74
N THR A 375 4.41 16.16 4.36
CA THR A 375 3.46 16.74 3.41
C THR A 375 3.69 16.18 2.02
N GLU A 376 4.93 16.04 1.60
CA GLU A 376 5.31 15.47 0.31
C GLU A 376 4.93 13.99 0.18
N HIS A 377 5.23 13.18 1.21
CA HIS A 377 4.80 11.78 1.25
C HIS A 377 3.27 11.66 1.19
N LEU A 378 2.56 12.56 1.88
CA LEU A 378 1.11 12.62 1.84
C LEU A 378 0.59 12.94 0.44
N MET A 379 1.19 13.92 -0.26
CA MET A 379 0.81 14.28 -1.63
C MET A 379 1.03 13.11 -2.59
N ARG A 380 2.19 12.43 -2.53
CA ARG A 380 2.47 11.23 -3.33
C ARG A 380 1.43 10.13 -3.08
N ARG A 381 1.11 9.86 -1.82
CA ARG A 381 0.15 8.82 -1.44
C ARG A 381 -1.30 9.18 -1.83
N ALA A 382 -1.67 10.44 -1.71
CA ALA A 382 -2.98 10.93 -2.15
C ALA A 382 -3.17 10.75 -3.67
N ALA A 383 -2.14 11.10 -4.46
CA ALA A 383 -2.15 10.92 -5.91
C ALA A 383 -2.33 9.45 -6.31
N SER A 384 -1.58 8.53 -5.67
CA SER A 384 -1.72 7.08 -5.91
C SER A 384 -3.09 6.51 -5.53
N SER A 385 -3.76 7.14 -4.56
CA SER A 385 -5.09 6.72 -4.08
C SER A 385 -6.24 7.37 -4.85
N GLY A 386 -5.95 8.28 -5.79
CA GLY A 386 -6.96 9.04 -6.53
C GLY A 386 -7.75 10.04 -5.67
N MET A 387 -7.22 10.44 -4.51
CA MET A 387 -7.84 11.40 -3.58
C MET A 387 -7.13 12.75 -3.62
N SER A 388 -7.81 13.85 -3.30
CA SER A 388 -7.11 15.12 -3.10
C SER A 388 -6.27 15.07 -1.81
N PRO A 389 -5.14 15.80 -1.74
CA PRO A 389 -4.30 15.83 -0.54
C PRO A 389 -5.06 16.16 0.74
N ASP A 390 -5.96 17.15 0.70
CA ASP A 390 -6.78 17.54 1.86
C ASP A 390 -7.71 16.41 2.33
N GLN A 391 -8.36 15.71 1.39
CA GLN A 391 -9.26 14.60 1.73
C GLN A 391 -8.50 13.41 2.32
N PHE A 392 -7.34 13.10 1.75
CA PHE A 392 -6.48 12.03 2.24
C PHE A 392 -5.92 12.37 3.63
N ALA A 393 -5.44 13.59 3.84
CA ALA A 393 -4.98 14.07 5.14
C ALA A 393 -6.07 13.95 6.21
N GLN A 394 -7.30 14.36 5.89
CA GLN A 394 -8.42 14.25 6.81
C GLN A 394 -8.75 12.79 7.15
N ALA A 395 -8.75 11.89 6.15
CA ALA A 395 -8.99 10.47 6.37
C ALA A 395 -7.93 9.83 7.27
N VAL A 396 -6.66 10.18 7.09
CA VAL A 396 -5.55 9.70 7.93
C VAL A 396 -5.70 10.19 9.38
N VAL A 397 -6.06 11.46 9.58
CA VAL A 397 -6.26 12.02 10.92
C VAL A 397 -7.47 11.39 11.61
N GLU A 398 -8.60 11.28 10.91
CA GLU A 398 -9.82 10.65 11.44
C GLU A 398 -9.61 9.16 11.75
N GLY A 399 -8.80 8.47 10.95
CA GLY A 399 -8.39 7.08 11.18
C GLY A 399 -7.31 6.90 12.25
N GLY A 400 -6.74 7.98 12.79
CA GLY A 400 -5.64 7.92 13.76
C GLY A 400 -4.33 7.35 13.20
N GLN A 401 -4.13 7.42 11.87
CA GLN A 401 -3.02 6.80 11.15
C GLN A 401 -1.80 7.70 10.99
N VAL A 402 -1.82 8.92 11.55
CA VAL A 402 -0.68 9.86 11.49
C VAL A 402 0.63 9.24 11.99
N PRO A 403 0.69 8.52 13.13
CA PRO A 403 1.94 7.90 13.59
C PRO A 403 2.48 6.85 12.62
N MET A 404 1.59 6.14 11.91
CA MET A 404 1.98 5.15 10.90
C MET A 404 2.66 5.83 9.72
N LEU A 405 2.09 6.92 9.20
CA LEU A 405 2.70 7.69 8.11
C LEU A 405 4.06 8.28 8.52
N VAL A 406 4.17 8.85 9.72
CA VAL A 406 5.45 9.35 10.23
C VAL A 406 6.48 8.22 10.29
N GLY A 407 6.08 7.02 10.74
CA GLY A 407 6.96 5.85 10.75
C GLY A 407 7.38 5.41 9.34
N GLU A 408 6.50 5.48 8.35
CA GLU A 408 6.83 5.19 6.94
C GLU A 408 7.88 6.17 6.39
N VAL A 409 7.67 7.48 6.59
CA VAL A 409 8.62 8.51 6.14
C VAL A 409 9.97 8.33 6.83
N ALA A 410 9.97 8.09 8.14
CA ALA A 410 11.20 7.84 8.90
C ALA A 410 11.96 6.62 8.37
N ARG A 411 11.26 5.53 8.05
CA ARG A 411 11.88 4.32 7.46
C ARG A 411 12.42 4.57 6.05
N GLY A 412 11.73 5.37 5.23
CA GLY A 412 12.25 5.80 3.92
C GLY A 412 13.57 6.54 4.06
N LYS A 413 13.65 7.49 4.99
CA LYS A 413 14.90 8.21 5.30
C LYS A 413 16.00 7.29 5.82
N ALA A 414 15.65 6.32 6.66
CA ALA A 414 16.61 5.32 7.12
C ALA A 414 17.20 4.53 5.95
N LEU A 415 16.37 4.12 4.98
CA LEU A 415 16.86 3.43 3.80
C LEU A 415 17.76 4.34 2.95
N ALA A 416 17.37 5.60 2.74
CA ALA A 416 18.18 6.59 2.02
C ALA A 416 19.59 6.70 2.63
N VAL A 417 19.71 6.91 3.95
CA VAL A 417 21.01 6.98 4.65
C VAL A 417 21.87 5.72 4.45
N VAL A 418 21.26 4.54 4.39
CA VAL A 418 22.01 3.29 4.14
C VAL A 418 22.48 3.22 2.69
N VAL A 419 21.66 3.68 1.75
CA VAL A 419 21.98 3.71 0.31
C VAL A 419 23.10 4.72 0.03
N GLU A 420 23.03 5.92 0.62
CA GLU A 420 24.11 6.93 0.57
C GLU A 420 25.44 6.40 1.12
N ALA A 421 25.38 5.56 2.17
CA ALA A 421 26.57 4.95 2.75
C ALA A 421 27.10 3.73 1.96
N ALA A 422 26.30 3.17 1.05
CA ALA A 422 26.66 1.99 0.27
C ALA A 422 27.39 2.39 -1.02
N THR A 423 28.21 1.49 -1.56
CA THR A 423 28.83 1.69 -2.88
C THR A 423 27.96 1.02 -3.95
N VAL A 424 27.29 1.84 -4.76
CA VAL A 424 26.48 1.38 -5.90
C VAL A 424 27.31 1.48 -7.17
N LYS A 425 27.43 0.36 -7.90
CA LYS A 425 28.12 0.27 -9.19
C LYS A 425 27.12 -0.10 -10.27
N ASP A 426 27.23 0.46 -11.46
CA ASP A 426 26.47 -0.03 -12.59
C ASP A 426 27.13 -1.28 -13.24
N THR A 427 26.42 -1.94 -14.16
CA THR A 427 26.95 -3.07 -14.95
C THR A 427 28.14 -2.68 -15.84
N ASN A 428 28.38 -1.39 -16.06
CA ASN A 428 29.54 -0.86 -16.79
C ASN A 428 30.73 -0.57 -15.86
N GLY A 429 30.57 -0.72 -14.53
CA GLY A 429 31.59 -0.52 -13.50
C GLY A 429 31.74 0.93 -13.04
N GLU A 430 30.84 1.83 -13.42
CA GLU A 430 30.77 3.21 -12.95
C GLU A 430 30.13 3.28 -11.55
N ILE A 431 30.66 4.14 -10.68
CA ILE A 431 30.09 4.35 -9.34
C ILE A 431 28.99 5.39 -9.49
N ILE A 432 27.78 5.02 -9.09
CA ILE A 432 26.62 5.91 -9.13
C ILE A 432 26.51 6.61 -7.78
N ASP A 433 26.40 7.94 -7.84
CA ASP A 433 26.07 8.77 -6.69
C ASP A 433 24.57 9.04 -6.73
N LEU A 434 23.84 8.59 -5.71
CA LEU A 434 22.38 8.73 -5.63
C LEU A 434 21.97 10.00 -4.85
N ASP A 435 22.95 10.80 -4.41
CA ASP A 435 22.74 12.05 -3.66
C ASP A 435 22.17 13.20 -4.52
N ASP A 436 22.39 13.18 -5.84
CA ASP A 436 22.06 14.29 -6.75
C ASP A 436 20.57 14.35 -7.17
N GLU A 437 19.72 13.39 -6.77
CA GLU A 437 18.37 13.24 -7.33
C GLU A 437 17.27 14.08 -6.62
N GLU A 438 17.50 14.64 -5.43
CA GLU A 438 16.49 15.51 -4.77
C GLU A 438 16.55 16.99 -5.20
N GLU A 439 17.63 17.46 -5.86
CA GLU A 439 17.74 18.88 -6.24
C GLU A 439 17.04 19.22 -7.57
N ASP A 440 16.97 18.29 -8.54
CA ASP A 440 16.52 18.62 -9.90
C ASP A 440 14.99 18.71 -10.09
N GLU A 441 14.17 18.07 -9.24
CA GLU A 441 12.69 18.20 -9.32
C GLU A 441 12.18 19.56 -8.82
N THR A 442 12.97 20.31 -8.01
CA THR A 442 12.52 21.60 -7.45
C THR A 442 12.71 22.78 -8.40
N THR A 443 13.50 22.64 -9.46
CA THR A 443 13.84 23.74 -10.37
C THR A 443 12.95 23.89 -11.60
N GLU A 444 12.19 22.87 -12.02
CA GLU A 444 11.29 22.99 -13.19
C GLU A 444 9.85 23.45 -12.82
N ALA A 445 9.45 23.43 -11.55
CA ALA A 445 8.09 23.83 -11.12
C ALA A 445 7.94 25.32 -10.73
N THR A 446 8.99 26.14 -10.82
CA THR A 446 8.96 27.58 -10.44
C THR A 446 9.37 28.53 -11.56
N SER A 447 9.01 28.23 -12.80
CA SER A 447 9.08 29.21 -13.89
C SER A 447 7.81 29.24 -14.75
N GLU A 448 6.66 29.55 -14.15
CA GLU A 448 5.56 30.17 -14.88
C GLU A 448 5.24 31.54 -14.26
N GLU A 449 5.55 32.58 -15.05
CA GLU A 449 5.26 33.98 -14.79
C GLU A 449 3.79 34.21 -14.45
N THR A 450 3.52 34.80 -13.28
CA THR A 450 2.30 35.59 -13.06
C THR A 450 2.66 37.07 -13.21
N PRO A 451 2.02 37.85 -14.10
CA PRO A 451 2.31 39.26 -14.23
C PRO A 451 1.78 40.01 -13.01
N ALA A 452 2.67 40.78 -12.38
CA ALA A 452 2.39 41.66 -11.26
C ALA A 452 1.33 42.71 -11.64
N VAL A 453 0.21 42.72 -10.92
CA VAL A 453 -0.71 43.87 -10.89
C VAL A 453 -0.26 44.78 -9.74
N GLU A 454 0.27 45.95 -10.11
CA GLU A 454 0.54 47.06 -9.19
C GLU A 454 -0.74 47.47 -8.44
N ALA A 455 -0.70 47.39 -7.11
CA ALA A 455 -1.64 48.09 -6.23
C ALA A 455 -0.89 49.17 -5.47
N GLU A 456 -1.07 50.42 -5.88
CA GLU A 456 -0.63 51.63 -5.18
C GLU A 456 -1.16 51.65 -3.73
N THR A 457 -0.24 51.65 -2.76
CA THR A 457 -0.53 52.00 -1.38
C THR A 457 -0.56 53.52 -1.23
N SER A 458 -1.77 54.08 -1.13
CA SER A 458 -2.02 55.44 -0.64
C SER A 458 -1.97 55.46 0.89
N GLU A 459 -0.93 56.09 1.40
CA GLU A 459 -0.69 56.48 2.79
C GLU A 459 -1.77 57.49 3.26
N ALA A 460 -2.47 57.19 4.36
CA ALA A 460 -3.37 58.14 5.02
C ALA A 460 -3.24 58.05 6.55
N GLU A 461 -2.47 59.02 7.06
CA GLU A 461 -2.40 59.57 8.41
C GLU A 461 -3.67 59.42 9.27
N ALA A 462 -3.49 58.92 10.49
CA ALA A 462 -4.41 59.11 11.60
C ALA A 462 -4.01 60.35 12.41
N PRO A 463 -4.92 61.29 12.74
CA PRO A 463 -4.64 62.31 13.74
C PRO A 463 -5.16 61.90 15.12
N GLU A 464 -4.29 62.08 16.11
CA GLU A 464 -4.60 62.08 17.54
C GLU A 464 -5.13 63.47 18.00
N GLU A 465 -5.65 63.46 19.23
CA GLU A 465 -6.09 64.58 20.09
C GLU A 465 -7.51 65.17 19.88
N LYS A 466 -8.35 65.37 20.91
CA LYS A 466 -8.44 65.00 22.35
C LYS A 466 -9.81 65.53 22.86
N PRO A 467 -10.18 65.40 24.15
CA PRO A 467 -11.56 65.19 24.61
C PRO A 467 -12.27 66.48 25.04
N GLU A 468 -13.60 66.43 25.24
CA GLU A 468 -14.28 67.07 26.38
C GLU A 468 -15.78 66.74 26.45
N ALA A 469 -16.24 66.65 27.71
CA ALA A 469 -17.61 66.67 28.26
C ALA A 469 -18.49 65.41 28.17
#